data_AF-A0A8J5NSZ4-F1
#
_entry.id   AF-A0A8J5NSZ4-F1
#
_cell.length_a   1.000
_cell.length_b   1.000
_cell.length_c   1.000
_cell.angle_alpha   90.00
_cell.angle_beta   90.00
_cell.angle_gamma   90.00
#
_symmetry.space_group_name_H-M   'P 1'
#
loop_
_entity.id
_entity.type
_entity.pdbx_description
1 polymer ?
#
loop_
_entity_poly.entity_id
_entity_poly.type
_entity_poly.pdbx_seq_one_letter_code
_entity_poly.pdbx_strand_id
1 'polypeptide(L)' 'MEELVKDRGLDGDVQPFYGTCSYTGEALFLMQVGDMGFFFWNALDDSMYYVKGNLTLEKIVSGLDEQGLNAFDLEEI' A
#
# COMPACT_ATOMS: atom_id res chain seq x y z
N MET A 1 -1.93 -10.92 6.73
CA MET A 1 -1.67 -9.48 6.57
C MET A 1 -1.26 -8.86 7.89
N GLU A 2 -2.00 -9.05 8.98
CA GLU A 2 -1.62 -8.54 10.31
C GLU A 2 -0.23 -9.03 10.77
N GLU A 3 0.10 -10.31 10.57
CA GLU A 3 1.43 -10.84 10.88
C GLU A 3 2.55 -10.21 10.03
N LEU A 4 2.25 -9.86 8.78
CA LEU A 4 3.20 -9.27 7.83
C LEU A 4 3.54 -7.81 8.18
N VAL A 5 2.53 -7.09 8.66
CA VAL A 5 2.63 -5.72 9.18
C VAL A 5 3.40 -5.71 10.51
N LYS A 6 3.10 -6.66 11.40
CA LYS A 6 3.84 -6.84 12.67
C LYS A 6 5.31 -7.19 12.48
N ASP A 7 5.63 -8.04 11.51
CA ASP A 7 7.03 -8.41 11.19
C ASP A 7 7.87 -7.19 10.76
N ARG A 8 7.22 -6.19 10.15
CA ARG A 8 7.82 -4.90 9.75
C ARG A 8 7.77 -3.83 10.84
N GLY A 9 7.44 -4.20 12.08
CA GLY A 9 7.40 -3.27 13.21
C GLY A 9 6.22 -2.29 13.20
N LEU A 10 5.22 -2.52 12.36
CA LEU A 10 3.99 -1.75 12.33
C LEU A 10 2.97 -2.42 13.28
N ASP A 11 2.40 -1.64 14.20
CA ASP A 11 1.37 -2.11 15.14
C ASP A 11 0.06 -1.36 14.87
N GLY A 12 -0.92 -2.08 14.34
CA GLY A 12 -2.22 -1.52 14.01
C GLY A 12 -3.17 -2.51 13.33
N ASP A 13 -4.46 -2.18 13.35
CA ASP A 13 -5.48 -2.93 12.62
C ASP A 13 -5.28 -2.74 11.11
N VAL A 14 -5.24 -3.86 10.37
CA VAL A 14 -4.95 -3.83 8.94
C VAL A 14 -6.25 -3.88 8.16
N GLN A 15 -6.58 -2.77 7.49
CA GLN A 15 -7.73 -2.67 6.61
C GLN A 15 -7.29 -2.75 5.13
N PRO A 16 -7.53 -3.88 4.44
CA PRO A 16 -7.22 -4.00 3.01
C PRO A 16 -8.25 -3.26 2.16
N PHE A 17 -7.80 -2.50 1.16
CA PHE A 17 -8.67 -1.71 0.28
C PHE A 17 -8.73 -2.21 -1.16
N TYR A 18 -7.56 -2.47 -1.76
CA TYR A 18 -7.47 -2.76 -3.18
C TYR A 18 -6.34 -3.75 -3.44
N GLY A 19 -6.59 -4.72 -4.33
CA GLY A 19 -5.56 -5.58 -4.90
C GLY A 19 -5.70 -5.51 -6.41
N THR A 20 -4.69 -4.98 -7.09
CA THR A 20 -4.63 -5.13 -8.54
C THR A 20 -4.13 -6.55 -8.81
N CYS A 21 -4.93 -7.31 -9.56
CA CYS A 21 -4.48 -8.55 -10.19
C CYS A 21 -4.14 -8.19 -11.63
N SER A 22 -2.88 -7.87 -11.91
CA SER A 22 -2.47 -7.71 -13.30
C SER A 22 -2.46 -9.08 -13.98
N TYR A 23 -3.07 -9.18 -15.16
CA TYR A 23 -2.90 -10.32 -16.09
C TYR A 23 -1.41 -10.60 -16.41
N THR A 24 -0.52 -9.65 -16.14
CA THR A 24 0.94 -9.70 -16.32
C THR A 24 1.74 -10.03 -15.05
N GLY A 25 1.09 -10.24 -13.90
CA GLY A 25 1.74 -10.76 -12.70
C GLY A 25 1.88 -9.79 -11.53
N GLU A 26 1.62 -8.49 -11.64
CA GLU A 26 1.75 -7.58 -10.49
C GLU A 26 0.60 -7.74 -9.49
N ALA A 27 0.96 -8.11 -8.25
CA ALA A 27 0.06 -8.35 -7.13
C ALA A 27 0.30 -7.26 -6.06
N LEU A 28 -0.06 -6.02 -6.40
CA LEU A 28 0.10 -4.85 -5.53
C LEU A 28 -1.17 -4.65 -4.70
N PHE A 29 -1.01 -4.60 -3.38
CA PHE A 29 -2.08 -4.45 -2.41
C PHE A 29 -1.99 -3.11 -1.70
N LEU A 30 -3.08 -2.35 -1.68
CA LEU A 30 -3.26 -1.17 -0.86
C LEU A 30 -3.94 -1.55 0.45
N MET A 31 -3.35 -1.16 1.57
CA MET A 31 -3.91 -1.34 2.91
C MET A 31 -3.68 -0.10 3.77
N GLN A 32 -4.53 0.08 4.77
CA GLN A 32 -4.29 1.03 5.86
C GLN A 32 -3.96 0.27 7.13
N VAL A 33 -3.00 0.79 7.88
CA VAL A 33 -2.61 0.25 9.18
C VAL A 33 -2.97 1.28 10.24
N GLY A 34 -4.08 1.06 10.95
CA GLY A 34 -4.59 1.96 11.99
C GLY A 34 -4.52 3.45 11.62
N ASP A 35 -3.92 4.24 12.51
CA ASP A 35 -3.63 5.67 12.32
C ASP A 35 -2.25 5.95 11.67
N MET A 36 -1.50 4.91 11.30
CA MET A 36 -0.15 5.05 10.72
C MET A 36 -0.20 5.56 9.27
N GLY A 37 -1.27 5.22 8.55
CA GLY A 37 -1.53 5.66 7.19
C GLY A 37 -1.66 4.51 6.20
N PHE A 38 -1.40 4.80 4.94
CA PHE A 38 -1.59 3.86 3.82
C PHE A 38 -0.26 3.23 3.40
N PHE A 39 -0.33 1.96 3.04
CA PHE A 39 0.79 1.15 2.64
C PHE A 39 0.46 0.38 1.36
N PHE A 40 1.44 0.30 0.47
CA PHE A 40 1.44 -0.63 -0.64
C PHE A 40 2.29 -1.85 -0.28
N TRP A 41 1.78 -3.05 -0.50
CA TRP A 41 2.52 -4.29 -0.40
C TRP A 41 2.56 -4.95 -1.77
N ASN A 42 3.76 -5.21 -2.28
CA ASN A 42 3.96 -5.98 -3.50
C ASN A 42 4.18 -7.45 -3.12
N ALA A 43 3.20 -8.29 -3.41
CA ALA A 43 3.29 -9.71 -3.06
C ALA A 43 4.25 -10.50 -3.98
N LEU A 44 4.80 -9.91 -5.05
CA LEU A 44 5.76 -10.59 -5.91
C LEU A 44 7.16 -10.63 -5.34
N ASP A 45 7.61 -9.51 -4.79
CA ASP A 45 8.96 -9.35 -4.23
C ASP A 45 8.94 -9.15 -2.71
N ASP A 46 7.76 -9.18 -2.11
CA ASP A 46 7.50 -8.91 -0.69
C ASP A 46 7.94 -7.51 -0.24
N SER A 47 8.07 -6.55 -1.14
CA SER A 47 8.37 -5.15 -0.76
C SER A 47 7.15 -4.44 -0.18
N MET A 48 7.39 -3.53 0.77
CA MET A 48 6.35 -2.71 1.37
C MET A 48 6.73 -1.23 1.32
N TYR A 49 5.78 -0.40 0.93
CA TYR A 49 5.96 1.03 0.76
C TYR A 49 4.94 1.81 1.57
N TYR A 50 5.42 2.72 2.41
CA TYR A 50 4.60 3.72 3.07
C TYR A 50 4.27 4.89 2.13
N VAL A 51 3.00 5.30 2.09
CA VAL A 51 2.55 6.44 1.30
C VAL A 51 2.66 7.72 2.12
N LYS A 52 3.61 8.59 1.77
CA LYS A 52 3.82 9.86 2.45
C LYS A 52 2.77 10.90 2.05
N GLY A 53 2.56 11.89 2.92
CA GLY A 53 1.80 13.10 2.59
C GLY A 53 0.34 13.14 3.06
N ASN A 54 -0.06 12.30 4.01
CA ASN A 54 -1.42 12.28 4.60
C ASN A 54 -2.52 12.34 3.53
N LEU A 55 -2.41 11.47 2.53
CA LEU A 55 -3.35 11.38 1.42
C LEU A 55 -4.62 10.65 1.86
N THR A 56 -5.76 11.09 1.32
CA THR A 56 -7.02 10.36 1.47
C THR A 56 -7.06 9.18 0.50
N LEU A 57 -7.83 8.15 0.84
CA LEU A 57 -8.03 6.99 -0.03
C LEU A 57 -8.46 7.40 -1.46
N GLU A 58 -9.35 8.39 -1.58
CA GLU A 58 -9.83 8.90 -2.87
C GLU A 58 -8.69 9.47 -3.74
N LYS A 59 -7.74 10.19 -3.13
CA LYS A 59 -6.55 10.69 -3.83
C LYS A 59 -5.61 9.57 -4.24
N ILE A 60 -5.48 8.54 -3.40
CA ILE A 60 -4.65 7.36 -3.70
C ILE A 60 -5.24 6.59 -4.88
N VAL A 61 -6.56 6.38 -4.90
CA VAL A 61 -7.22 5.70 -6.02
C VAL A 61 -7.10 6.52 -7.32
N SER A 62 -7.33 7.84 -7.27
CA SER A 62 -7.14 8.70 -8.45
C SER A 62 -5.70 8.70 -8.96
N GLY A 63 -4.72 8.80 -8.07
CA GLY A 63 -3.31 8.77 -8.45
C GLY A 63 -2.88 7.45 -9.10
N LEU A 64 -3.39 6.33 -8.58
CA LEU A 64 -3.15 5.01 -9.17
C LEU A 64 -3.71 4.91 -10.59
N ASP A 65 -4.93 5.40 -10.82
CA ASP A 65 -5.59 5.35 -12.13
C ASP A 65 -4.88 6.24 -13.16
N GLU A 66 -4.44 7.43 -12.76
CA GLU A 66 -3.85 8.40 -13.68
C GLU A 66 -2.35 8.17 -13.96
N GLN A 67 -1.57 7.81 -12.93
CA GLN A 67 -0.10 7.80 -12.98
C GLN A 67 0.53 6.56 -12.33
N GLY A 68 -0.28 5.62 -11.82
CA GLY A 68 0.20 4.44 -11.10
C GLY A 68 0.96 4.82 -9.83
N LEU A 69 1.99 4.04 -9.48
CA LEU A 69 2.83 4.31 -8.31
C LEU A 69 3.61 5.63 -8.38
N ASN A 70 3.82 6.19 -9.58
CA ASN A 70 4.52 7.47 -9.74
C ASN A 70 3.74 8.67 -9.18
N ALA A 71 2.45 8.50 -8.85
CA ALA A 71 1.64 9.52 -8.20
C ALA A 71 2.03 9.78 -6.74
N PHE A 72 2.82 8.89 -6.12
CA PHE A 72 3.06 8.88 -4.69
C PHE A 72 4.52 9.08 -4.36
N ASP A 73 4.74 9.79 -3.25
CA ASP A 73 6.03 9.77 -2.55
C ASP A 73 6.03 8.54 -1.65
N LEU A 74 6.86 7.56 -1.98
CA LEU A 74 6.90 6.24 -1.35
C LEU A 74 8.19 6.07 -0.54
N GLU A 75 8.06 5.48 0.64
CA GLU A 75 9.20 5.05 1.46
C GLU A 75 9.15 3.55 1.68
N GLU A 76 10.21 2.85 1.27
CA GLU A 76 10.36 1.41 1.50
C GLU A 76 10.70 1.15 2.97
N ILE A 77 10.05 0.14 3.55
CA ILE A 77 10.18 -0.28 4.96
C ILE A 77 10.48 -1.76 5.10
#